data_AF-A0A6P8M811-F1
#
_entry.id   AF-A0A6P8M811-F1
#
_cell.length_a   1.000
_cell.length_b   1.000
_cell.length_c   1.000
_cell.angle_alpha   90.00
_cell.angle_beta   90.00
_cell.angle_gamma   90.00
#
_symmetry.space_group_name_H-M   'P 1'
#
loop_
_entity.id
_entity.type
_entity.pdbx_description
1 polymer ?
#
loop_
_entity_poly.entity_id
_entity_poly.type
_entity_poly.pdbx_seq_one_letter_code
_entity_poly.pdbx_strand_id
1 'polypeptide(L)'
;MWIRTIFCVITVFAATCAVNCEKLRSPIPIEEVDLNTTQYNIAATDDKNFWEWLASLISAGGSITVPVTTTELPRPATESCLPCKCGLTNTQKRIVGGVETQVNQYPWMALMMFRGRFYCGGSVISSRYVLTAAHCVDRFDPKLMLIRILEHDRNSTTETEIQEFKVEKVIKHSGYSTYNYNNDIALVKLKDAIRFEGKMRPVCLPERAKTFAGLNGTVTGWGALEEAGSISQTLQEVTVPILTNAECRATKYPARKITDNMLCAGYQEGSKDSCQGDSGGPLHVFNDNSYQVVGVVSWGEGCAKPGYPGVYSRVNRYLSWIANNTEDGCYC
;
A
#
# COMPACT_ATOMS: atom_id res chain seq x y z
N MET A 1 -71.42 3.49 21.77
CA MET A 1 -71.72 4.04 20.43
C MET A 1 -70.38 4.50 19.85
N TRP A 2 -69.90 3.74 18.85
CA TRP A 2 -68.73 3.93 17.98
C TRP A 2 -67.31 3.81 18.55
N ILE A 3 -66.77 2.62 18.24
CA ILE A 3 -65.43 2.06 18.30
C ILE A 3 -64.50 2.75 17.29
N ARG A 4 -63.20 2.88 17.60
CA ARG A 4 -62.11 2.57 16.64
C ARG A 4 -60.76 2.36 17.32
N THR A 5 -60.50 1.08 17.59
CA THR A 5 -59.21 0.44 17.81
C THR A 5 -58.37 0.53 16.53
N ILE A 6 -57.10 0.95 16.60
CA ILE A 6 -56.13 0.78 15.52
C ILE A 6 -55.01 -0.12 16.04
N PHE A 7 -55.07 -1.38 15.60
CA PHE A 7 -53.98 -2.34 15.62
C PHE A 7 -52.94 -1.92 14.58
N CYS A 8 -51.69 -1.71 15.01
CA CYS A 8 -50.56 -1.61 14.09
C CYS A 8 -50.04 -3.04 13.84
N VAL A 9 -50.38 -3.58 12.67
CA VAL A 9 -49.93 -4.90 12.21
C VAL A 9 -48.49 -4.77 11.74
N ILE A 10 -47.57 -5.44 12.42
CA ILE A 10 -46.18 -5.63 11.97
C ILE A 10 -46.21 -6.70 10.86
N THR A 11 -46.09 -6.29 9.61
CA THR A 11 -45.84 -7.18 8.47
C THR A 11 -44.35 -7.45 8.34
N VAL A 12 -43.92 -8.61 8.84
CA VAL A 12 -42.60 -9.18 8.53
C VAL A 12 -42.69 -9.83 7.15
N PHE A 13 -42.07 -9.24 6.14
CA PHE A 13 -41.81 -9.93 4.87
C PHE A 13 -40.59 -10.86 5.05
N ALA A 14 -40.85 -12.13 5.33
CA ALA A 14 -39.89 -13.20 5.15
C ALA A 14 -39.93 -13.65 3.69
N ALA A 15 -38.86 -13.38 2.93
CA ALA A 15 -38.67 -13.96 1.60
C ALA A 15 -38.28 -15.44 1.78
N THR A 16 -39.22 -16.32 1.46
CA THR A 16 -39.01 -17.77 1.39
C THR A 16 -38.32 -18.14 0.07
N CYS A 17 -37.07 -18.59 0.12
CA CYS A 17 -36.52 -19.47 -0.91
C CYS A 17 -36.78 -20.92 -0.49
N ALA A 18 -37.74 -21.57 -1.14
CA ALA A 18 -37.97 -22.99 -1.03
C ALA A 18 -36.91 -23.74 -1.86
N VAL A 19 -35.94 -24.37 -1.19
CA VAL A 19 -35.19 -25.49 -1.76
C VAL A 19 -35.53 -26.71 -0.93
N ASN A 20 -36.25 -27.63 -1.57
CA ASN A 20 -36.70 -28.89 -1.04
C ASN A 20 -35.48 -29.79 -0.77
N CYS A 21 -35.19 -30.09 0.49
CA CYS A 21 -34.09 -30.98 0.87
C CYS A 21 -34.57 -31.94 1.95
N GLU A 22 -35.29 -33.01 1.54
CA GLU A 22 -35.46 -34.19 2.38
C GLU A 22 -35.93 -35.40 1.57
N LYS A 23 -34.98 -36.27 1.22
CA LYS A 23 -35.01 -37.72 1.47
C LYS A 23 -33.92 -38.41 0.67
N LEU A 24 -32.93 -38.95 1.37
CA LEU A 24 -32.63 -40.39 1.37
C LEU A 24 -31.65 -40.65 2.51
N ARG A 25 -32.13 -41.38 3.52
CA ARG A 25 -31.39 -41.82 4.69
C ARG A 25 -31.39 -43.35 4.64
N SER A 26 -30.21 -43.98 4.55
CA SER A 26 -29.85 -45.23 5.25
C SER A 26 -28.43 -45.68 4.85
N PRO A 27 -27.76 -46.50 5.69
CA PRO A 27 -26.33 -46.41 5.98
C PRO A 27 -25.50 -47.47 5.25
N ILE A 28 -24.22 -47.20 5.01
CA ILE A 28 -23.27 -48.19 4.46
C ILE A 28 -21.87 -47.93 5.07
N PRO A 29 -20.95 -48.91 5.05
CA PRO A 29 -20.19 -49.37 6.20
C PRO A 29 -18.78 -48.79 6.20
N ILE A 30 -18.10 -48.95 7.33
CA ILE A 30 -16.68 -48.63 7.45
C ILE A 30 -15.90 -49.79 6.82
N GLU A 31 -15.09 -49.51 5.80
CA GLU A 31 -14.12 -50.45 5.25
C GLU A 31 -12.76 -49.74 5.14
N GLU A 32 -11.76 -50.32 5.81
CA GLU A 32 -10.36 -49.91 5.75
C GLU A 32 -9.80 -50.16 4.34
N VAL A 33 -8.98 -49.24 3.82
CA VAL A 33 -8.29 -49.45 2.55
C VAL A 33 -6.80 -49.20 2.71
N ASP A 34 -6.06 -50.31 2.58
CA ASP A 34 -4.62 -50.42 2.47
C ASP A 34 -4.06 -49.65 1.26
N LEU A 35 -3.01 -48.88 1.50
CA LEU A 35 -2.22 -48.26 0.46
C LEU A 35 -1.12 -49.22 0.01
N ASN A 36 -1.35 -49.94 -1.08
CA ASN A 36 -0.26 -50.55 -1.82
C ASN A 36 -0.41 -50.42 -3.35
N THR A 37 0.65 -49.87 -3.93
CA THR A 37 1.13 -50.02 -5.33
C THR A 37 0.37 -49.34 -6.46
N THR A 38 0.97 -48.27 -7.00
CA THR A 38 1.25 -48.18 -8.45
C THR A 38 2.61 -47.51 -8.70
N GLN A 39 3.50 -48.38 -9.15
CA GLN A 39 4.79 -48.29 -9.83
C GLN A 39 5.09 -46.99 -10.62
N TYR A 40 6.19 -46.32 -10.24
CA TYR A 40 7.02 -45.54 -11.17
C TYR A 40 8.38 -46.23 -11.31
N ASN A 41 8.73 -46.57 -12.55
CA ASN A 41 10.00 -47.20 -12.90
C ASN A 41 11.14 -46.17 -12.85
N ILE A 42 12.13 -46.40 -11.99
CA ILE A 42 13.48 -45.86 -12.15
C ILE A 42 14.40 -47.07 -12.30
N ALA A 43 15.07 -47.15 -13.44
CA ALA A 43 16.05 -48.18 -13.74
C ALA A 43 17.19 -48.11 -12.71
N ALA A 44 17.33 -49.17 -11.92
CA ALA A 44 18.47 -49.37 -11.03
C ALA A 44 19.60 -50.04 -11.83
N THR A 45 20.70 -49.33 -12.04
CA THR A 45 21.98 -49.95 -12.38
C THR A 45 22.73 -50.26 -11.10
N ASP A 46 23.14 -51.53 -11.01
CA ASP A 46 23.93 -52.21 -9.99
C ASP A 46 25.23 -51.43 -9.67
N ASP A 47 25.51 -51.19 -8.38
CA ASP A 47 26.87 -50.89 -7.95
C ASP A 47 27.13 -51.47 -6.55
N LYS A 48 27.38 -52.79 -6.53
CA LYS A 48 27.90 -53.56 -5.39
C LYS A 48 29.22 -53.04 -4.81
N ASN A 49 29.85 -52.06 -5.47
CA ASN A 49 31.09 -51.44 -5.04
C ASN A 49 30.90 -50.40 -3.91
N PHE A 50 29.66 -49.92 -3.70
CA PHE A 50 29.39 -48.91 -2.68
C PHE A 50 29.33 -49.50 -1.26
N TRP A 51 28.69 -50.67 -1.11
CA TRP A 51 28.50 -51.30 0.20
C TRP A 51 29.75 -52.01 0.72
N GLU A 52 30.62 -52.53 -0.16
CA GLU A 52 31.92 -53.08 0.25
C GLU A 52 32.88 -51.99 0.73
N TRP A 53 32.86 -50.81 0.12
CA TRP A 53 33.60 -49.64 0.62
C TRP A 53 33.09 -49.19 1.99
N LEU A 54 31.77 -49.11 2.17
CA LEU A 54 31.16 -48.66 3.42
C LEU A 54 31.47 -49.59 4.60
N ALA A 55 31.55 -50.90 4.36
CA ALA A 55 31.89 -51.89 5.38
C ALA A 55 33.36 -51.80 5.85
N SER A 56 34.27 -51.30 5.01
CA SER A 56 35.68 -51.12 5.38
C SER A 56 35.95 -49.93 6.32
N LEU A 57 35.03 -48.97 6.40
CA LEU A 57 35.19 -47.76 7.22
C LEU A 57 34.65 -47.88 8.65
N ILE A 58 33.94 -48.96 8.98
CA ILE A 58 33.34 -49.17 10.30
C ILE A 58 34.18 -50.15 11.16
N SER A 59 35.20 -50.81 10.59
CA SER A 59 36.00 -51.84 11.30
C SER A 59 37.39 -51.39 11.79
N ALA A 60 37.74 -50.10 11.70
CA ALA A 60 38.96 -49.58 12.32
C ALA A 60 38.64 -48.35 13.18
N GLY A 61 38.67 -48.53 14.51
CA GLY A 61 38.43 -47.49 15.50
C GLY A 61 39.53 -46.43 15.55
N GLY A 62 39.56 -45.56 14.55
CA GLY A 62 40.38 -44.35 14.51
C GLY A 62 39.51 -43.10 14.49
N SER A 63 39.71 -42.20 15.46
CA SER A 63 39.04 -40.90 15.51
C SER A 63 39.56 -40.00 14.39
N ILE A 64 38.76 -39.82 13.34
CA ILE A 64 39.04 -38.88 12.24
C ILE A 64 38.28 -37.58 12.50
N THR A 65 38.99 -36.52 12.89
CA THR A 65 38.43 -35.16 12.91
C THR A 65 38.31 -34.64 11.49
N VAL A 66 37.12 -34.72 10.89
CA VAL A 66 36.82 -34.09 9.60
C VAL A 66 36.46 -32.61 9.86
N PRO A 67 37.15 -31.63 9.26
CA PRO A 67 36.73 -30.25 9.34
C PRO A 67 35.42 -30.09 8.56
N VAL A 68 34.34 -29.76 9.26
CA VAL A 68 33.06 -29.40 8.65
C VAL A 68 33.22 -27.99 8.07
N THR A 69 33.61 -27.91 6.80
CA THR A 69 33.52 -26.67 6.03
C THR A 69 32.06 -26.47 5.66
N THR A 70 31.34 -25.66 6.44
CA THR A 70 30.05 -25.10 6.03
C THR A 70 30.28 -24.19 4.83
N THR A 71 30.09 -24.71 3.63
CA THR A 71 29.95 -23.90 2.42
C THR A 71 28.61 -23.19 2.53
N GLU A 72 28.62 -21.97 3.07
CA GLU A 72 27.49 -21.07 3.01
C GLU A 72 27.14 -20.90 1.52
N LEU A 73 25.95 -21.35 1.12
CA LEU A 73 25.43 -21.06 -0.21
C LEU A 73 25.56 -19.55 -0.43
N PRO A 74 26.11 -19.09 -1.58
CA PRO A 74 26.18 -17.67 -1.85
C PRO A 74 24.79 -17.08 -1.65
N ARG A 75 24.66 -16.17 -0.68
CA ARG A 75 23.47 -15.33 -0.54
C ARG A 75 23.18 -14.82 -1.96
N PRO A 76 21.97 -15.02 -2.50
CA PRO A 76 21.64 -14.59 -3.85
C PRO A 76 22.11 -13.14 -3.96
N ALA A 77 22.96 -12.88 -4.95
CA ALA A 77 23.60 -11.59 -5.13
C ALA A 77 22.49 -10.54 -5.01
N THR A 78 22.58 -9.71 -3.97
CA THR A 78 21.75 -8.52 -3.86
C THR A 78 21.91 -7.81 -5.19
N GLU A 79 20.84 -7.73 -6.00
CA GLU A 79 20.82 -6.87 -7.18
C GLU A 79 21.41 -5.55 -6.72
N SER A 80 22.61 -5.23 -7.21
CA SER A 80 23.32 -4.05 -6.73
C SER A 80 22.47 -2.86 -7.13
N CYS A 81 21.90 -2.16 -6.15
CA CYS A 81 21.04 -1.03 -6.39
C CYS A 81 21.78 -0.01 -7.25
N LEU A 82 21.23 0.29 -8.43
CA LEU A 82 21.80 1.31 -9.30
C LEU A 82 21.71 2.67 -8.60
N PRO A 83 22.77 3.51 -8.68
CA PRO A 83 22.74 4.85 -8.11
C PRO A 83 21.60 5.67 -8.73
N CYS A 84 20.79 6.30 -7.90
CA CYS A 84 19.67 7.12 -8.32
C CYS A 84 19.46 8.30 -7.36
N LYS A 85 18.55 9.21 -7.70
CA LYS A 85 18.17 10.35 -6.85
C LYS A 85 16.66 10.35 -6.64
N CYS A 86 16.22 10.57 -5.41
CA CYS A 86 14.82 10.72 -5.06
C CYS A 86 14.34 12.18 -5.20
N GLY A 87 13.02 12.39 -5.23
CA GLY A 87 12.39 13.69 -5.04
C GLY A 87 12.61 14.71 -6.15
N LEU A 88 13.05 14.30 -7.34
CA LEU A 88 13.24 15.18 -8.49
C LEU A 88 12.05 15.09 -9.45
N THR A 89 11.37 16.21 -9.69
CA THR A 89 10.33 16.31 -10.71
C THR A 89 10.93 16.26 -12.12
N ASN A 90 10.16 15.81 -13.11
CA ASN A 90 10.62 15.85 -14.51
C ASN A 90 10.55 17.24 -15.14
N THR A 91 9.84 18.18 -14.50
CA THR A 91 9.71 19.57 -14.96
C THR A 91 9.99 20.54 -13.80
N GLN A 92 10.64 21.68 -14.09
CA GLN A 92 11.02 22.68 -13.09
C GLN A 92 9.99 23.82 -12.96
N LYS A 93 9.00 23.90 -13.85
CA LYS A 93 8.01 24.99 -13.83
C LYS A 93 6.90 24.65 -12.85
N ARG A 94 6.94 25.28 -11.66
CA ARG A 94 5.88 25.19 -10.65
C ARG A 94 4.60 25.81 -11.19
N ILE A 95 3.51 25.06 -11.21
CA ILE A 95 2.16 25.61 -11.40
C ILE A 95 1.52 25.70 -10.00
N VAL A 96 0.86 26.81 -9.68
CA VAL A 96 0.31 27.08 -8.34
C VAL A 96 -1.18 27.31 -8.50
N GLY A 97 -2.03 26.46 -7.92
CA GLY A 97 -3.46 26.71 -8.09
C GLY A 97 -4.47 25.68 -7.63
N GLY A 98 -4.19 24.37 -7.54
CA GLY A 98 -5.28 23.41 -7.67
C GLY A 98 -5.59 23.23 -9.16
N VAL A 99 -4.58 22.78 -9.90
CA VAL A 99 -4.61 22.73 -11.37
C VAL A 99 -3.95 21.46 -11.84
N GLU A 100 -4.25 21.09 -13.09
CA GLU A 100 -3.65 19.95 -13.74
C GLU A 100 -2.13 20.07 -13.75
N THR A 101 -1.45 18.99 -13.37
CA THR A 101 0.00 18.88 -13.43
C THR A 101 0.49 18.73 -14.86
N GLN A 102 1.77 18.95 -15.10
CA GLN A 102 2.35 18.51 -16.37
C GLN A 102 2.49 16.99 -16.39
N VAL A 103 2.37 16.40 -17.58
CA VAL A 103 2.55 14.96 -17.81
C VAL A 103 3.86 14.48 -17.18
N ASN A 104 3.77 13.49 -16.29
CA ASN A 104 4.90 12.93 -15.54
C ASN A 104 5.68 13.94 -14.67
N GLN A 105 5.10 15.08 -14.27
CA GLN A 105 5.76 16.06 -13.38
C GLN A 105 6.20 15.41 -12.07
N TYR A 106 5.34 14.57 -11.48
CA TYR A 106 5.56 13.85 -10.23
C TYR A 106 5.69 12.33 -10.50
N PRO A 107 6.88 11.84 -10.90
CA PRO A 107 7.02 10.47 -11.39
C PRO A 107 6.78 9.38 -10.33
N TRP A 108 6.89 9.74 -9.06
CA TRP A 108 6.63 8.82 -7.95
C TRP A 108 5.15 8.56 -7.68
N MET A 109 4.23 9.24 -8.37
CA MET A 109 2.80 9.00 -8.19
C MET A 109 2.44 7.57 -8.59
N ALA A 110 1.80 6.87 -7.67
CA ALA A 110 1.27 5.53 -7.89
C ALA A 110 -0.25 5.57 -7.89
N LEU A 111 -0.86 5.14 -8.98
CA LEU A 111 -2.30 4.94 -9.09
C LEU A 111 -2.63 3.51 -8.63
N MET A 112 -3.48 3.40 -7.60
CA MET A 112 -3.89 2.11 -7.05
C MET A 112 -5.25 1.70 -7.60
N MET A 113 -5.31 0.48 -8.14
CA MET A 113 -6.53 -0.11 -8.67
C MET A 113 -6.90 -1.37 -7.91
N PHE A 114 -8.21 -1.58 -7.72
CA PHE A 114 -8.77 -2.80 -7.17
C PHE A 114 -9.88 -3.30 -8.08
N ARG A 115 -9.78 -4.56 -8.53
CA ARG A 115 -10.71 -5.15 -9.51
C ARG A 115 -10.88 -4.28 -10.77
N GLY A 116 -9.78 -3.72 -11.25
CA GLY A 116 -9.73 -2.87 -12.46
C GLY A 116 -10.30 -1.45 -12.29
N ARG A 117 -10.55 -1.00 -11.05
CA ARG A 117 -11.05 0.36 -10.77
C ARG A 117 -10.08 1.14 -9.90
N PHE A 118 -9.80 2.38 -10.28
CA PHE A 118 -9.09 3.34 -9.44
C PHE A 118 -9.86 3.60 -8.13
N TYR A 119 -9.13 3.70 -7.01
CA TYR A 119 -9.74 4.00 -5.72
C TYR A 119 -8.83 4.76 -4.73
N CYS A 120 -7.51 4.63 -4.85
CA CYS A 120 -6.53 5.33 -4.00
C CYS A 120 -5.28 5.70 -4.80
N GLY A 121 -4.51 6.64 -4.24
CA GLY A 121 -3.15 6.95 -4.64
C GLY A 121 -2.11 6.31 -3.74
N GLY A 122 -0.85 6.51 -4.11
CA GLY A 122 0.33 6.12 -3.35
C GLY A 122 1.57 6.85 -3.86
N SER A 123 2.70 6.58 -3.24
CA SER A 123 4.01 7.12 -3.62
C SER A 123 5.07 6.06 -3.70
N VAL A 124 5.78 5.98 -4.81
CA VAL A 124 6.96 5.11 -4.95
C VAL A 124 8.08 5.66 -4.08
N ILE A 125 8.51 4.87 -3.09
CA ILE A 125 9.58 5.24 -2.14
C ILE A 125 10.86 4.43 -2.33
N SER A 126 10.78 3.28 -3.01
CA SER A 126 11.94 2.44 -3.34
C SER A 126 11.60 1.57 -4.56
N SER A 127 12.58 0.81 -5.06
CA SER A 127 12.39 0.00 -6.27
C SER A 127 11.29 -1.04 -6.15
N ARG A 128 10.85 -1.41 -4.94
CA ARG A 128 9.85 -2.46 -4.71
C ARG A 128 8.66 -2.02 -3.87
N TYR A 129 8.63 -0.77 -3.38
CA TYR A 129 7.65 -0.36 -2.40
C TYR A 129 6.95 0.95 -2.75
N VAL A 130 5.63 0.91 -2.62
CA VAL A 130 4.73 2.06 -2.65
C VAL A 130 4.24 2.33 -1.23
N LEU A 131 4.35 3.57 -0.79
CA LEU A 131 3.77 4.10 0.44
C LEU A 131 2.33 4.55 0.18
N THR A 132 1.39 4.18 1.06
CA THR A 132 -0.01 4.58 0.96
C THR A 132 -0.68 4.57 2.35
N ALA A 133 -1.98 4.82 2.41
CA ALA A 133 -2.77 4.75 3.64
C ALA A 133 -3.18 3.31 3.98
N ALA A 134 -3.31 3.00 5.26
CA ALA A 134 -3.77 1.69 5.72
C ALA A 134 -5.22 1.41 5.31
N HIS A 135 -6.08 2.42 5.31
CA HIS A 135 -7.48 2.28 4.90
C HIS A 135 -7.63 1.93 3.41
N CYS A 136 -6.64 2.24 2.57
CA CYS A 136 -6.63 1.85 1.16
C CYS A 136 -6.34 0.35 0.96
N VAL A 137 -5.83 -0.35 1.98
CA VAL A 137 -5.42 -1.76 1.84
C VAL A 137 -6.04 -2.68 2.89
N ASP A 138 -6.74 -2.12 3.88
CA ASP A 138 -7.35 -2.89 4.95
C ASP A 138 -8.43 -3.84 4.41
N ARG A 139 -8.20 -5.15 4.58
CA ARG A 139 -9.12 -6.22 4.14
C ARG A 139 -9.24 -6.37 2.62
N PHE A 140 -8.31 -5.82 1.85
CA PHE A 140 -8.25 -6.01 0.40
C PHE A 140 -7.42 -7.26 0.09
N ASP A 141 -7.84 -8.05 -0.91
CA ASP A 141 -7.02 -9.15 -1.44
C ASP A 141 -5.94 -8.58 -2.35
N PRO A 142 -4.64 -8.73 -2.02
CA PRO A 142 -3.53 -8.24 -2.85
C PRO A 142 -3.56 -8.77 -4.29
N LYS A 143 -4.12 -9.96 -4.53
CA LYS A 143 -4.21 -10.55 -5.88
C LYS A 143 -5.13 -9.77 -6.82
N LEU A 144 -6.04 -8.97 -6.26
CA LEU A 144 -6.99 -8.15 -7.01
C LEU A 144 -6.53 -6.68 -7.13
N MET A 145 -5.35 -6.38 -6.58
CA MET A 145 -4.74 -5.06 -6.64
C MET A 145 -3.75 -4.96 -7.80
N LEU A 146 -3.72 -3.80 -8.44
CA LEU A 146 -2.72 -3.43 -9.44
C LEU A 146 -2.23 -2.01 -9.15
N ILE A 147 -0.94 -1.78 -9.36
CA ILE A 147 -0.30 -0.48 -9.22
C ILE A 147 0.12 0.01 -10.60
N ARG A 148 -0.27 1.23 -10.95
CA ARG A 148 0.20 1.95 -12.15
C ARG A 148 1.12 3.09 -11.73
N ILE A 149 2.22 3.27 -12.45
CA ILE A 149 3.10 4.44 -12.32
C ILE A 149 3.28 5.10 -13.69
N LEU A 150 3.73 6.35 -13.68
CA LEU A 150 3.82 7.20 -14.89
C LEU A 150 2.47 7.39 -15.61
N GLU A 151 1.37 7.21 -14.88
CA GLU A 151 0.02 7.58 -15.32
C GLU A 151 -0.16 9.10 -15.20
N HIS A 152 -0.90 9.71 -16.13
CA HIS A 152 -1.29 11.13 -16.05
C HIS A 152 -2.79 11.27 -16.31
N ASP A 153 -3.23 11.05 -17.55
CA ASP A 153 -4.65 10.97 -17.92
C ASP A 153 -5.14 9.52 -17.94
N ARG A 154 -6.03 9.17 -17.00
CA ARG A 154 -6.60 7.81 -16.86
C ARG A 154 -7.45 7.36 -18.06
N ASN A 155 -7.83 8.26 -18.96
CA ASN A 155 -8.53 7.94 -20.21
C ASN A 155 -7.60 7.78 -21.42
N SER A 156 -6.32 8.17 -21.28
CA SER A 156 -5.34 8.05 -22.35
C SER A 156 -4.54 6.75 -22.21
N THR A 157 -4.20 6.14 -23.33
CA THR A 157 -3.31 4.96 -23.38
C THR A 157 -2.01 5.23 -24.13
N THR A 158 -1.83 6.44 -24.67
CA THR A 158 -0.73 6.80 -25.56
C THR A 158 0.07 8.02 -25.09
N GLU A 159 -0.41 8.75 -24.07
CA GLU A 159 0.26 9.95 -23.56
C GLU A 159 1.56 9.63 -22.81
N THR A 160 1.58 8.50 -22.10
CA THR A 160 2.72 8.07 -21.29
C THR A 160 3.04 6.59 -21.46
N GLU A 161 4.27 6.22 -21.12
CA GLU A 161 4.70 4.83 -21.01
C GLU A 161 4.31 4.29 -19.63
N ILE A 162 3.02 4.02 -19.44
CA ILE A 162 2.47 3.49 -18.18
C ILE A 162 3.14 2.14 -17.85
N GLN A 163 3.56 1.99 -16.60
CA GLN A 163 4.07 0.71 -16.09
C GLN A 163 3.10 0.13 -15.05
N GLU A 164 2.75 -1.14 -15.22
CA GLU A 164 1.82 -1.86 -14.34
C GLU A 164 2.55 -2.92 -13.51
N PHE A 165 2.25 -2.94 -12.21
CA PHE A 165 2.86 -3.86 -11.25
C PHE A 165 1.79 -4.62 -10.47
N LYS A 166 1.96 -5.94 -10.39
CA LYS A 166 1.18 -6.79 -9.48
C LYS A 166 1.69 -6.61 -8.05
N VAL A 167 0.78 -6.74 -7.09
CA VAL A 167 1.11 -6.69 -5.67
C VAL A 167 1.56 -8.07 -5.19
N GLU A 168 2.74 -8.14 -4.57
CA GLU A 168 3.26 -9.33 -3.90
C GLU A 168 2.70 -9.43 -2.47
N LYS A 169 2.76 -8.32 -1.72
CA LYS A 169 2.39 -8.28 -0.32
C LYS A 169 1.91 -6.88 0.07
N VAL A 170 0.91 -6.84 0.95
CA VAL A 170 0.50 -5.63 1.66
C VAL A 170 1.01 -5.70 3.09
N ILE A 171 1.61 -4.61 3.57
CA ILE A 171 2.13 -4.46 4.92
C ILE A 171 1.47 -3.23 5.54
N LYS A 172 0.36 -3.47 6.24
CA LYS A 172 -0.35 -2.43 6.99
C LYS A 172 0.25 -2.26 8.37
N HIS A 173 0.33 -1.04 8.89
CA HIS A 173 0.80 -0.83 10.25
C HIS A 173 -0.11 -1.56 11.26
N SER A 174 0.48 -2.35 12.17
CA SER A 174 -0.27 -3.21 13.10
C SER A 174 -1.16 -2.43 14.07
N GLY A 175 -0.73 -1.21 14.42
CA GLY A 175 -1.51 -0.28 15.24
C GLY A 175 -2.60 0.50 14.51
N TYR A 176 -2.88 0.22 13.22
CA TYR A 176 -3.94 0.92 12.49
C TYR A 176 -5.31 0.72 13.13
N SER A 177 -6.03 1.82 13.35
CA SER A 177 -7.35 1.84 13.96
C SER A 177 -8.39 2.37 12.98
N THR A 178 -9.37 1.53 12.64
CA THR A 178 -10.52 1.94 11.81
C THR A 178 -11.50 2.87 12.52
N TYR A 179 -11.36 3.05 13.84
CA TYR A 179 -12.24 3.91 14.63
C TYR A 179 -11.81 5.39 14.57
N ASN A 180 -10.51 5.65 14.60
CA ASN A 180 -9.97 7.02 14.66
C ASN A 180 -8.86 7.30 13.64
N TYR A 181 -8.61 6.38 12.70
CA TYR A 181 -7.59 6.50 11.65
C TYR A 181 -6.17 6.72 12.17
N ASN A 182 -5.90 6.40 13.45
CA ASN A 182 -4.54 6.45 13.96
C ASN A 182 -3.70 5.34 13.29
N ASN A 183 -2.44 5.65 12.98
CA ASN A 183 -1.53 4.76 12.24
C ASN A 183 -2.05 4.35 10.86
N ASP A 184 -2.70 5.29 10.15
CA ASP A 184 -3.23 5.06 8.81
C ASP A 184 -2.12 5.13 7.74
N ILE A 185 -1.23 4.13 7.77
CA ILE A 185 -0.08 4.00 6.88
C ILE A 185 0.14 2.53 6.51
N ALA A 186 0.50 2.30 5.26
CA ALA A 186 0.79 0.98 4.73
C ALA A 186 1.85 1.03 3.63
N LEU A 187 2.49 -0.12 3.42
CA LEU A 187 3.40 -0.37 2.31
C LEU A 187 2.80 -1.43 1.41
N VAL A 188 2.91 -1.23 0.11
CA VAL A 188 2.56 -2.20 -0.93
C VAL A 188 3.86 -2.66 -1.57
N LYS A 189 4.20 -3.94 -1.38
CA LYS A 189 5.33 -4.58 -2.02
C LYS A 189 4.93 -5.04 -3.42
N LEU A 190 5.69 -4.59 -4.41
CA LEU A 190 5.52 -4.97 -5.81
C LEU A 190 6.21 -6.30 -6.10
N LYS A 191 5.62 -7.10 -6.99
CA LYS A 191 6.18 -8.38 -7.41
C LYS A 191 7.48 -8.21 -8.19
N ASP A 192 7.48 -7.25 -9.12
CA ASP A 192 8.60 -6.91 -9.97
C ASP A 192 9.19 -5.55 -9.53
N ALA A 193 10.51 -5.39 -9.65
CA ALA A 193 11.19 -4.16 -9.27
C ALA A 193 11.01 -3.07 -10.34
N ILE A 194 10.76 -1.85 -9.88
CA ILE A 194 10.79 -0.62 -10.68
C ILE A 194 12.24 -0.31 -11.02
N ARG A 195 12.49 -0.03 -12.31
CA ARG A 195 13.77 0.51 -12.77
C ARG A 195 13.73 2.03 -12.74
N PHE A 196 14.64 2.63 -11.99
CA PHE A 196 14.76 4.08 -11.89
C PHE A 196 15.56 4.66 -13.05
N GLU A 197 14.93 4.64 -14.23
CA GLU A 197 15.51 5.08 -15.49
C GLU A 197 14.58 6.10 -16.19
N GLY A 198 15.16 6.92 -17.06
CA GLY A 198 14.43 7.91 -17.85
C GLY A 198 13.66 8.92 -16.99
N LYS A 199 12.32 8.83 -17.04
CA LYS A 199 11.39 9.71 -16.31
C LYS A 199 11.07 9.20 -14.90
N MET A 200 11.37 7.94 -14.57
CA MET A 200 10.95 7.34 -13.31
C MET A 200 11.94 7.62 -12.18
N ARG A 201 11.44 8.17 -11.07
CA ARG A 201 12.21 8.46 -9.85
C ARG A 201 11.29 8.32 -8.64
N PRO A 202 11.77 7.76 -7.50
CA PRO A 202 10.98 7.73 -6.27
C PRO A 202 10.93 9.11 -5.60
N VAL A 203 10.01 9.30 -4.66
CA VAL A 203 10.01 10.47 -3.76
C VAL A 203 11.00 10.25 -2.61
N CYS A 204 11.60 11.30 -2.06
CA CYS A 204 12.43 11.17 -0.89
C CYS A 204 11.58 10.91 0.35
N LEU A 205 12.06 10.06 1.25
CA LEU A 205 11.53 10.00 2.61
C LEU A 205 11.99 11.25 3.40
N PRO A 206 11.17 11.75 4.34
CA PRO A 206 11.49 12.96 5.10
C PRO A 206 12.52 12.69 6.20
N GLU A 207 13.15 13.75 6.69
CA GLU A 207 14.03 13.67 7.86
C GLU A 207 13.28 13.43 9.18
N ARG A 208 13.86 12.61 10.06
CA ARG A 208 13.21 12.12 11.30
C ARG A 208 12.82 13.22 12.29
N ALA A 209 13.68 14.23 12.50
CA ALA A 209 13.53 15.23 13.56
C ALA A 209 13.06 16.60 13.05
N LYS A 210 12.68 16.71 11.77
CA LYS A 210 12.28 17.97 11.14
C LYS A 210 10.80 18.26 11.39
N THR A 211 10.49 19.50 11.75
CA THR A 211 9.11 20.01 11.69
C THR A 211 8.83 20.55 10.30
N PHE A 212 7.63 20.31 9.80
CA PHE A 212 7.14 20.85 8.53
C PHE A 212 6.02 21.88 8.72
N ALA A 213 5.66 22.18 9.98
CA ALA A 213 4.66 23.19 10.28
C ALA A 213 5.11 24.57 9.80
N GLY A 214 4.18 25.37 9.26
CA GLY A 214 4.45 26.67 8.64
C GLY A 214 4.99 26.58 7.21
N LEU A 215 5.39 25.40 6.72
CA LEU A 215 5.75 25.21 5.31
C LEU A 215 4.49 24.98 4.48
N ASN A 216 4.61 25.26 3.18
CA ASN A 216 3.61 24.86 2.20
C ASN A 216 3.92 23.47 1.68
N GLY A 217 2.96 22.56 1.82
CA GLY A 217 2.98 21.24 1.19
C GLY A 217 2.18 21.24 -0.11
N THR A 218 2.58 20.41 -1.06
CA THR A 218 1.83 20.11 -2.27
C THR A 218 1.20 18.73 -2.11
N VAL A 219 -0.10 18.64 -2.35
CA VAL A 219 -0.83 17.38 -2.47
C VAL A 219 -1.06 17.11 -3.94
N THR A 220 -0.87 15.86 -4.36
CA THR A 220 -1.09 15.42 -5.73
C THR A 220 -1.94 14.16 -5.78
N GLY A 221 -2.86 14.10 -6.74
CA GLY A 221 -3.72 12.95 -6.91
C GLY A 221 -4.75 13.12 -8.03
N TRP A 222 -5.58 12.09 -8.20
CA TRP A 222 -6.68 12.07 -9.16
C TRP A 222 -8.03 12.21 -8.47
N GLY A 223 -8.08 12.66 -7.22
CA GLY A 223 -9.32 12.81 -6.47
C GLY A 223 -10.31 13.79 -7.10
N ALA A 224 -11.48 13.88 -6.47
CA ALA A 224 -12.52 14.81 -6.85
C ALA A 224 -12.03 16.25 -6.69
N LEU A 225 -12.40 17.13 -7.62
CA LEU A 225 -11.99 18.55 -7.57
C LEU A 225 -12.82 19.37 -6.58
N GLU A 226 -13.97 18.83 -6.17
CA GLU A 226 -14.92 19.43 -5.25
C GLU A 226 -15.63 18.32 -4.45
N GLU A 227 -16.19 18.67 -3.30
CA GLU A 227 -16.91 17.72 -2.46
C GLU A 227 -18.08 17.09 -3.21
N ALA A 228 -18.12 15.75 -3.24
CA ALA A 228 -19.10 14.97 -4.02
C ALA A 228 -19.05 15.20 -5.54
N GLY A 229 -17.97 15.82 -6.04
CA GLY A 229 -17.69 15.98 -7.46
C GLY A 229 -17.14 14.71 -8.13
N SER A 230 -16.93 14.80 -9.44
CA SER A 230 -16.31 13.72 -10.20
C SER A 230 -14.81 13.63 -9.92
N ILE A 231 -14.32 12.40 -9.80
CA ILE A 231 -12.88 12.07 -9.74
C ILE A 231 -12.17 12.59 -10.99
N SER A 232 -11.07 13.32 -10.83
CA SER A 232 -10.31 13.91 -11.95
C SER A 232 -9.72 12.84 -12.88
N GLN A 233 -9.76 13.07 -14.19
CA GLN A 233 -9.11 12.16 -15.15
C GLN A 233 -7.61 12.36 -15.19
N THR A 234 -7.16 13.61 -15.17
CA THR A 234 -5.76 14.01 -15.18
C THR A 234 -5.22 14.20 -13.75
N LEU A 235 -3.92 14.03 -13.56
CA LEU A 235 -3.26 14.22 -12.27
C LEU A 235 -3.27 15.72 -11.88
N GLN A 236 -3.75 16.01 -10.68
CA GLN A 236 -3.91 17.37 -10.16
C GLN A 236 -2.90 17.66 -9.05
N GLU A 237 -2.61 18.94 -8.83
CA GLU A 237 -1.83 19.40 -7.67
C GLU A 237 -2.48 20.58 -6.96
N VAL A 238 -2.40 20.58 -5.62
CA VAL A 238 -2.84 21.69 -4.78
C VAL A 238 -1.80 21.99 -3.71
N THR A 239 -1.50 23.27 -3.50
CA THR A 239 -0.62 23.72 -2.42
C THR A 239 -1.45 24.13 -1.21
N VAL A 240 -1.10 23.62 -0.03
CA VAL A 240 -1.76 23.89 1.25
C VAL A 240 -0.74 24.16 2.36
N PRO A 241 -0.99 25.07 3.29
CA PRO A 241 -0.10 25.31 4.42
C PRO A 241 -0.22 24.17 5.43
N ILE A 242 0.91 23.77 6.02
CA ILE A 242 0.96 22.73 7.06
C ILE A 242 0.82 23.39 8.43
N LEU A 243 -0.13 22.90 9.22
CA LEU A 243 -0.40 23.39 10.56
C LEU A 243 0.50 22.69 11.59
N THR A 244 0.73 23.36 12.71
CA THR A 244 1.18 22.70 13.93
C THR A 244 0.08 21.77 14.46
N ASN A 245 0.46 20.74 15.24
CA ASN A 245 -0.54 19.89 15.89
C ASN A 245 -1.40 20.64 16.92
N ALA A 246 -0.88 21.71 17.51
CA ALA A 246 -1.63 22.57 18.42
C ALA A 246 -2.73 23.32 17.68
N GLU A 247 -2.40 23.95 16.56
CA GLU A 247 -3.38 24.60 15.68
C GLU A 247 -4.41 23.58 15.17
N CYS A 248 -3.97 22.40 14.72
CA CYS A 248 -4.90 21.39 14.25
C CYS A 248 -5.90 20.93 15.32
N ARG A 249 -5.45 20.77 16.58
CA ARG A 249 -6.34 20.45 17.71
C ARG A 249 -7.29 21.59 18.09
N ALA A 250 -6.96 22.82 17.71
CA ALA A 250 -7.77 24.01 17.91
C ALA A 250 -8.75 24.29 16.75
N THR A 251 -8.76 23.45 15.71
CA THR A 251 -9.74 23.50 14.62
C THR A 251 -11.13 23.02 15.09
N LYS A 252 -12.08 22.90 14.16
CA LYS A 252 -13.41 22.36 14.47
C LYS A 252 -13.41 20.85 14.71
N TYR A 253 -12.30 20.15 14.46
CA TYR A 253 -12.19 18.75 14.86
C TYR A 253 -12.13 18.62 16.39
N PRO A 254 -12.74 17.57 16.97
CA PRO A 254 -12.51 17.24 18.37
C PRO A 254 -11.02 16.98 18.62
N ALA A 255 -10.37 17.75 19.51
CA ALA A 255 -8.93 17.67 19.76
C ALA A 255 -8.40 16.25 20.01
N ARG A 256 -9.20 15.41 20.70
CA ARG A 256 -8.89 14.00 21.00
C ARG A 256 -8.75 13.10 19.76
N LYS A 257 -9.25 13.53 18.59
CA LYS A 257 -9.11 12.80 17.32
C LYS A 257 -7.78 13.08 16.62
N ILE A 258 -7.08 14.16 16.97
CA ILE A 258 -5.81 14.55 16.34
C ILE A 258 -4.62 14.04 17.18
N THR A 259 -4.04 12.92 16.75
CA THR A 259 -2.91 12.27 17.42
C THR A 259 -1.55 12.85 16.99
N ASP A 260 -0.48 12.52 17.70
CA ASP A 260 0.89 12.94 17.32
C ASP A 260 1.45 12.20 16.09
N ASN A 261 0.72 11.19 15.64
CA ASN A 261 0.97 10.40 14.44
C ASN A 261 0.30 11.00 13.20
N MET A 262 -0.43 12.10 13.38
CA MET A 262 -1.08 12.86 12.33
C MET A 262 -0.41 14.24 12.15
N LEU A 263 -0.61 14.82 10.98
CA LEU A 263 -0.39 16.22 10.67
C LEU A 263 -1.61 16.75 9.93
N CYS A 264 -1.81 18.06 9.95
CA CYS A 264 -2.91 18.70 9.23
C CYS A 264 -2.39 19.73 8.27
N ALA A 265 -3.03 19.86 7.11
CA ALA A 265 -2.70 20.86 6.13
C ALA A 265 -3.98 21.38 5.47
N GLY A 266 -4.03 22.68 5.23
CA GLY A 266 -5.22 23.33 4.68
C GLY A 266 -5.38 24.76 5.17
N TYR A 267 -6.21 25.53 4.46
CA TYR A 267 -6.51 26.91 4.79
C TYR A 267 -7.62 26.98 5.85
N GLN A 268 -7.48 27.89 6.82
CA GLN A 268 -8.43 28.02 7.93
C GLN A 268 -9.83 28.42 7.42
N GLU A 269 -9.87 29.31 6.43
CA GLU A 269 -11.09 29.77 5.77
C GLU A 269 -11.69 28.74 4.81
N GLY A 270 -11.06 27.56 4.66
CA GLY A 270 -11.34 26.65 3.55
C GLY A 270 -10.72 27.16 2.25
N SER A 271 -11.17 26.62 1.11
CA SER A 271 -10.81 26.95 -0.31
C SER A 271 -10.18 25.80 -1.08
N LYS A 272 -9.09 25.23 -0.56
CA LYS A 272 -8.24 24.25 -1.25
C LYS A 272 -7.86 23.13 -0.30
N ASP A 273 -8.06 21.89 -0.74
CA ASP A 273 -7.84 20.69 0.07
C ASP A 273 -7.69 19.46 -0.82
N SER A 274 -7.19 18.37 -0.25
CA SER A 274 -7.36 17.04 -0.83
C SER A 274 -8.81 16.56 -0.69
N CYS A 275 -9.26 15.72 -1.61
CA CYS A 275 -10.65 15.28 -1.64
C CYS A 275 -10.78 13.77 -1.93
N GLN A 276 -12.00 13.29 -2.15
CA GLN A 276 -12.27 11.87 -2.35
C GLN A 276 -11.48 11.32 -3.55
N GLY A 277 -10.69 10.26 -3.35
CA GLY A 277 -9.84 9.67 -4.38
C GLY A 277 -8.37 10.09 -4.31
N ASP A 278 -8.01 11.10 -3.51
CA ASP A 278 -6.60 11.40 -3.18
C ASP A 278 -6.06 10.54 -2.04
N SER A 279 -6.93 9.79 -1.35
CA SER A 279 -6.59 8.85 -0.28
C SER A 279 -5.35 8.03 -0.57
N GLY A 280 -4.41 8.01 0.37
CA GLY A 280 -3.13 7.30 0.21
C GLY A 280 -2.07 8.04 -0.63
N GLY A 281 -2.46 9.10 -1.35
CA GLY A 281 -1.54 9.97 -2.08
C GLY A 281 -0.62 10.80 -1.15
N PRO A 282 0.45 11.40 -1.70
CA PRO A 282 1.41 12.16 -0.92
C PRO A 282 0.94 13.58 -0.62
N LEU A 283 1.28 14.04 0.58
CA LEU A 283 1.60 15.44 0.84
C LEU A 283 3.13 15.57 0.83
N HIS A 284 3.67 16.31 -0.14
CA HIS A 284 5.11 16.50 -0.30
C HIS A 284 5.54 17.95 -0.09
N VAL A 285 6.72 18.13 0.48
CA VAL A 285 7.34 19.46 0.66
C VAL A 285 8.62 19.50 -0.18
N PHE A 286 8.82 20.60 -0.91
CA PHE A 286 10.08 20.85 -1.59
C PHE A 286 11.05 21.50 -0.61
N ASN A 287 12.12 20.81 -0.26
CA ASN A 287 13.18 21.31 0.61
C ASN A 287 14.53 20.72 0.20
N ASP A 288 15.62 21.45 0.44
CA ASP A 288 16.98 20.98 0.16
C ASP A 288 17.14 20.43 -1.28
N ASN A 289 16.51 21.11 -2.25
CA ASN A 289 16.46 20.76 -3.68
C ASN A 289 15.80 19.42 -4.03
N SER A 290 14.95 18.87 -3.15
CA SER A 290 14.20 17.63 -3.41
C SER A 290 12.80 17.67 -2.79
N TYR A 291 11.86 16.92 -3.36
CA TYR A 291 10.56 16.67 -2.77
C TYR A 291 10.63 15.51 -1.77
N GLN A 292 10.15 15.77 -0.56
CA GLN A 292 10.04 14.78 0.52
C GLN A 292 8.57 14.50 0.82
N VAL A 293 8.17 13.23 0.93
CA VAL A 293 6.80 12.85 1.32
C VAL A 293 6.60 12.97 2.83
N VAL A 294 6.06 14.09 3.28
CA VAL A 294 5.91 14.40 4.72
C VAL A 294 4.61 13.86 5.30
N GLY A 295 3.60 13.67 4.45
CA GLY A 295 2.28 13.18 4.82
C GLY A 295 1.71 12.19 3.81
N VAL A 296 0.78 11.35 4.27
CA VAL A 296 -0.06 10.48 3.42
C VAL A 296 -1.52 10.87 3.65
N VAL A 297 -2.27 11.18 2.59
CA VAL A 297 -3.68 11.59 2.66
C VAL A 297 -4.48 10.49 3.38
N SER A 298 -5.17 10.85 4.47
CA SER A 298 -5.80 9.88 5.36
C SER A 298 -7.31 10.13 5.51
N TRP A 299 -7.71 11.26 6.10
CA TRP A 299 -9.12 11.57 6.32
C TRP A 299 -9.36 13.09 6.43
N GLY A 300 -10.63 13.49 6.38
CA GLY A 300 -11.07 14.87 6.55
C GLY A 300 -12.61 14.95 6.59
N GLU A 301 -13.13 16.09 7.03
CA GLU A 301 -14.57 16.37 7.00
C GLU A 301 -14.93 17.23 5.78
N GLY A 302 -15.52 16.60 4.76
CA GLY A 302 -15.76 17.24 3.46
C GLY A 302 -14.46 17.53 2.70
N CYS A 303 -14.53 18.42 1.72
CA CYS A 303 -13.35 18.90 1.00
C CYS A 303 -13.29 20.42 1.08
N ALA A 304 -12.18 20.97 1.58
CA ALA A 304 -11.96 22.40 1.68
C ALA A 304 -12.99 23.16 2.55
N LYS A 305 -13.58 22.48 3.56
CA LYS A 305 -14.52 23.09 4.50
C LYS A 305 -13.81 24.05 5.46
N PRO A 306 -14.36 25.25 5.72
CA PRO A 306 -13.77 26.19 6.67
C PRO A 306 -13.66 25.60 8.09
N GLY A 307 -12.43 25.57 8.61
CA GLY A 307 -12.09 25.02 9.93
C GLY A 307 -11.94 23.49 10.00
N TYR A 308 -11.93 22.79 8.85
CA TYR A 308 -11.71 21.35 8.76
C TYR A 308 -10.60 21.06 7.73
N PRO A 309 -9.31 21.27 8.09
CA PRO A 309 -8.21 20.96 7.19
C PRO A 309 -8.12 19.45 6.90
N GLY A 310 -7.44 19.07 5.82
CA GLY A 310 -7.09 17.68 5.56
C GLY A 310 -6.18 17.12 6.65
N VAL A 311 -6.40 15.86 7.02
CA VAL A 311 -5.60 15.13 8.01
C VAL A 311 -4.81 14.03 7.32
N TYR A 312 -3.52 13.99 7.60
CA TYR A 312 -2.55 13.12 6.95
C TYR A 312 -1.80 12.29 8.00
N SER A 313 -1.42 11.07 7.64
CA SER A 313 -0.46 10.30 8.43
C SER A 313 0.92 10.96 8.35
N ARG A 314 1.53 11.24 9.51
CA ARG A 314 2.81 11.95 9.63
C ARG A 314 3.99 11.02 9.35
N VAL A 315 4.53 11.05 8.13
CA VAL A 315 5.49 10.03 7.63
C VAL A 315 6.76 9.94 8.48
N ASN A 316 7.30 11.06 8.96
CA ASN A 316 8.54 11.03 9.74
C ASN A 316 8.42 10.31 11.11
N ARG A 317 7.19 9.98 11.57
CA ARG A 317 6.94 9.10 12.74
C ARG A 317 7.12 7.62 12.43
N TYR A 318 7.13 7.23 11.16
CA TYR A 318 7.13 5.83 10.72
C TYR A 318 8.43 5.41 10.03
N LEU A 319 9.46 6.24 9.97
CA LEU A 319 10.68 5.93 9.20
C LEU A 319 11.35 4.61 9.62
N SER A 320 11.42 4.33 10.93
CA SER A 320 11.95 3.04 11.40
C SER A 320 11.06 1.86 11.01
N TRP A 321 9.74 2.04 11.03
CA TRP A 321 8.80 1.02 10.56
C TRP A 321 8.91 0.80 9.05
N ILE A 322 9.07 1.88 8.27
CA ILE A 322 9.28 1.80 6.82
C ILE A 322 10.56 1.02 6.55
N ALA A 323 11.70 1.45 7.10
CA ALA A 323 13.00 0.82 6.87
C ALA A 323 13.00 -0.69 7.18
N ASN A 324 12.44 -1.09 8.33
CA ASN A 324 12.38 -2.50 8.73
C ASN A 324 11.50 -3.37 7.82
N ASN A 325 10.60 -2.79 7.03
CA ASN A 325 9.68 -3.52 6.16
C ASN A 325 10.06 -3.44 4.68
N THR A 326 11.14 -2.74 4.33
CA THR A 326 11.55 -2.46 2.95
C THR A 326 13.03 -2.73 2.68
N GLU A 327 13.67 -3.54 3.53
CA GLU A 327 15.11 -3.85 3.45
C GLU A 327 15.53 -4.48 2.11
N ASP A 328 14.61 -5.15 1.42
CA ASP A 328 14.81 -5.76 0.10
C ASP A 328 14.48 -4.82 -1.07
N GLY A 329 14.20 -3.53 -0.81
CA GLY A 329 14.00 -2.49 -1.81
C GLY A 329 15.24 -1.59 -1.97
N CYS A 330 15.52 -1.19 -3.21
CA CYS A 330 16.57 -0.21 -3.50
C CYS A 330 16.06 1.21 -3.32
N TYR A 331 16.75 1.98 -2.48
CA TYR A 331 16.46 3.38 -2.23
C TYR A 331 17.33 4.32 -3.06
N CYS A 332 16.78 5.49 -3.33
CA CYS A 332 17.49 6.71 -3.69
C CYS A 332 17.30 7.71 -2.53
#